data_AF-A0A519YPZ5-F1
#
_entry.id   AF-A0A519YPZ5-F1
#
_cell.length_a   1.000
_cell.length_b   1.000
_cell.length_c   1.000
_cell.angle_alpha   90.00
_cell.angle_beta   90.00
_cell.angle_gamma   90.00
#
_symmetry.space_group_name_H-M   'P 1'
#
loop_
_entity.id
_entity.type
_entity.pdbx_description
1 polymer ?
#
loop_
_entity_poly.entity_id
_entity_poly.type
_entity_poly.pdbx_seq_one_letter_code
_entity_poly.pdbx_strand_id
1 'polypeptide(L)'
;MMRSRFCILAAILLFLSCKKGGSDAPAEPSSFKQTTVSINNQPAIAGNFNNIPLNPTLRITFNTPINPADLASAISFTDLGTAESIPFNSSVESGNTVVIQPSSNLTGFKVYNVAVSKALKSSTGGTLESEVSVTFNTGFDNTDKFAQISDEELLTKVQQQTLKYFYDFGHPVSGMARERNTSGNLVT
;
A
#
# COMPACT_ATOMS: atom_id res chain seq x y z
N MET A 1 -63.27 -56.55 -57.50
CA MET A 1 -63.16 -57.75 -56.65
C MET A 1 -62.27 -57.38 -55.46
N MET A 2 -62.81 -57.47 -54.24
CA MET A 2 -62.22 -57.13 -52.92
C MET A 2 -60.79 -57.67 -52.73
N ARG A 3 -59.90 -57.08 -51.90
CA ARG A 3 -59.98 -56.88 -50.43
C ARG A 3 -58.96 -55.80 -50.01
N SER A 4 -59.37 -54.67 -49.45
CA SER A 4 -59.46 -54.38 -48.00
C SER A 4 -58.24 -54.79 -47.17
N ARG A 5 -57.43 -53.79 -46.76
CA ARG A 5 -56.76 -53.76 -45.46
C ARG A 5 -56.98 -52.41 -44.80
N PHE A 6 -57.72 -52.50 -43.71
CA PHE A 6 -58.10 -51.51 -42.73
C PHE A 6 -56.99 -51.47 -41.66
N CYS A 7 -56.53 -50.29 -41.24
CA CYS A 7 -55.92 -50.07 -39.91
C CYS A 7 -55.84 -48.56 -39.60
N ILE A 8 -56.86 -48.08 -38.86
CA ILE A 8 -56.77 -47.24 -37.64
C ILE A 8 -55.98 -45.90 -37.79
N LEU A 9 -56.62 -44.75 -38.02
CA LEU A 9 -57.44 -43.91 -37.11
C LEU A 9 -56.66 -43.26 -35.93
N ALA A 10 -56.42 -41.95 -36.09
CA ALA A 10 -56.44 -40.86 -35.10
C ALA A 10 -55.77 -41.03 -33.72
N ALA A 11 -54.75 -40.21 -33.44
CA ALA A 11 -54.49 -39.65 -32.10
C ALA A 11 -53.32 -38.61 -32.10
N ILE A 12 -53.61 -37.40 -31.60
CA ILE A 12 -52.74 -36.60 -30.69
C ILE A 12 -51.48 -35.99 -31.36
N LEU A 13 -51.41 -34.73 -31.82
CA LEU A 13 -51.66 -33.44 -31.15
C LEU A 13 -51.06 -33.36 -29.74
N LEU A 14 -50.00 -32.55 -29.58
CA LEU A 14 -49.18 -32.31 -28.38
C LEU A 14 -48.04 -33.34 -28.27
N PHE A 15 -46.75 -32.99 -28.29
CA PHE A 15 -46.10 -31.95 -27.50
C PHE A 15 -44.92 -31.30 -28.24
N LEU A 16 -45.07 -30.03 -28.63
CA LEU A 16 -43.96 -29.08 -28.49
C LEU A 16 -43.74 -28.90 -26.99
N SER A 17 -42.83 -29.68 -26.40
CA SER A 17 -42.30 -29.40 -25.07
C SER A 17 -40.89 -28.81 -25.23
N CYS A 18 -40.84 -27.54 -25.61
CA CYS A 18 -39.71 -26.70 -25.24
C CYS A 18 -39.80 -26.49 -23.73
N LYS A 19 -39.19 -27.39 -22.96
CA LYS A 19 -38.92 -27.13 -21.56
C LYS A 19 -37.85 -26.05 -21.50
N LYS A 20 -38.26 -24.78 -21.47
CA LYS A 20 -37.44 -23.70 -20.94
C LYS A 20 -37.32 -23.98 -19.44
N GLY A 21 -36.42 -24.89 -19.10
CA GLY A 21 -35.93 -25.01 -17.74
C GLY A 21 -35.33 -23.65 -17.41
N GLY A 22 -36.00 -22.90 -16.54
CA GLY A 22 -35.32 -21.91 -15.73
C GLY A 22 -34.28 -22.69 -14.94
N SER A 23 -33.11 -22.84 -15.53
CA SER A 23 -31.91 -23.09 -14.79
C SER A 23 -31.76 -21.86 -13.92
N ASP A 24 -32.18 -21.96 -12.65
CA ASP A 24 -31.44 -21.28 -11.58
C ASP A 24 -30.04 -21.88 -11.60
N ALA A 25 -29.28 -21.56 -12.66
CA ALA A 25 -27.85 -21.66 -12.64
C ALA A 25 -27.44 -20.77 -11.45
N PRO A 26 -26.61 -21.26 -10.52
CA PRO A 26 -26.01 -20.40 -9.53
C PRO A 26 -25.49 -19.17 -10.27
N ALA A 27 -26.00 -17.98 -9.91
CA ALA A 27 -25.62 -16.74 -10.58
C ALA A 27 -24.09 -16.71 -10.66
N GLU A 28 -23.54 -16.71 -11.89
CA GLU A 28 -22.10 -16.70 -12.08
C GLU A 28 -21.51 -15.57 -11.23
N PRO A 29 -20.40 -15.81 -10.50
CA PRO A 29 -19.82 -14.78 -9.64
C PRO A 29 -19.52 -13.53 -10.47
N SER A 30 -20.28 -12.46 -10.23
CA SER A 30 -20.19 -11.22 -10.99
C SER A 30 -18.81 -10.57 -10.82
N SER A 31 -18.19 -10.09 -11.89
CA SER A 31 -16.94 -9.33 -11.78
C SER A 31 -17.17 -7.96 -11.13
N PHE A 32 -16.15 -7.43 -10.48
CA PHE A 32 -16.18 -6.08 -9.89
C PHE A 32 -14.89 -5.32 -10.20
N LYS A 33 -14.94 -3.99 -10.05
CA LYS A 33 -13.83 -3.10 -10.40
C LYS A 33 -13.67 -1.95 -9.43
N GLN A 34 -12.46 -1.39 -9.43
CA GLN A 34 -12.16 -0.15 -8.74
C GLN A 34 -12.86 1.01 -9.42
N THR A 35 -13.48 1.87 -8.61
CA THR A 35 -14.12 3.12 -9.05
C THR A 35 -13.25 4.32 -8.69
N THR A 36 -12.65 4.34 -7.50
CA THR A 36 -11.92 5.52 -7.01
C THR A 36 -10.74 5.11 -6.15
N VAL A 37 -9.67 5.90 -6.23
CA VAL A 37 -8.49 5.81 -5.36
C VAL A 37 -8.21 7.21 -4.81
N SER A 38 -7.93 7.29 -3.52
CA SER A 38 -7.47 8.52 -2.88
C SER A 38 -6.44 8.21 -1.80
N ILE A 39 -5.53 9.16 -1.56
CA ILE A 39 -4.59 9.13 -0.45
C ILE A 39 -4.87 10.35 0.43
N ASN A 40 -5.09 10.15 1.72
CA ASN A 40 -5.48 11.20 2.67
C ASN A 40 -6.70 12.01 2.20
N ASN A 41 -7.70 11.32 1.63
CA ASN A 41 -8.91 11.90 1.03
C ASN A 41 -8.66 12.82 -0.16
N GLN A 42 -7.46 12.81 -0.75
CA GLN A 42 -7.13 13.54 -1.96
C GLN A 42 -7.03 12.57 -3.15
N PRO A 43 -7.69 12.86 -4.27
CA PRO A 43 -7.53 12.08 -5.49
C PRO A 43 -6.14 12.31 -6.12
N ALA A 44 -5.76 11.45 -7.06
CA ALA A 44 -4.54 11.64 -7.82
C ALA A 44 -4.61 12.93 -8.66
N ILE A 45 -3.51 13.68 -8.71
CA ILE A 45 -3.38 14.87 -9.58
C ILE A 45 -2.65 14.44 -10.84
N ALA A 46 -3.30 14.58 -12.00
CA ALA A 46 -2.77 14.09 -13.28
C ALA A 46 -2.31 12.61 -13.21
N GLY A 47 -3.06 11.78 -12.48
CA GLY A 47 -2.75 10.35 -12.31
C GLY A 47 -1.63 10.04 -11.32
N ASN A 48 -1.07 11.03 -10.63
CA ASN A 48 0.05 10.85 -9.72
C ASN A 48 -0.29 11.22 -8.27
N PHE A 49 0.34 10.51 -7.34
CA PHE A 49 0.33 10.82 -5.91
C PHE A 49 1.74 11.23 -5.49
N ASN A 50 1.94 12.54 -5.31
CA ASN A 50 3.24 13.11 -5.00
C ASN A 50 3.27 13.77 -3.62
N ASN A 51 4.45 13.78 -3.00
CA ASN A 51 4.73 14.43 -1.72
C ASN A 51 3.77 13.95 -0.61
N ILE A 52 3.56 12.64 -0.55
CA ILE A 52 2.65 12.02 0.41
C ILE A 52 3.32 11.98 1.80
N PRO A 53 2.59 12.32 2.89
CA PRO A 53 3.10 12.17 4.25
C PRO A 53 3.55 10.75 4.57
N LEU A 54 4.41 10.59 5.59
CA LEU A 54 5.04 9.31 5.90
C LEU A 54 4.09 8.25 6.48
N ASN A 55 2.90 8.65 6.96
CA ASN A 55 1.89 7.70 7.43
C ASN A 55 0.55 7.93 6.68
N PRO A 56 0.49 7.62 5.37
CA PRO A 56 -0.68 7.91 4.58
C PRO A 56 -1.81 6.91 4.80
N THR A 57 -3.05 7.38 4.66
CA THR A 57 -4.24 6.52 4.56
C THR A 57 -4.66 6.42 3.10
N LEU A 58 -4.48 5.25 2.50
CA LEU A 58 -4.94 4.93 1.15
C LEU A 58 -6.37 4.39 1.22
N ARG A 59 -7.25 4.90 0.36
CA ARG A 59 -8.62 4.41 0.18
C ARG A 59 -8.84 3.99 -1.26
N ILE A 60 -9.29 2.76 -1.44
CA ILE A 60 -9.63 2.18 -2.74
C ILE A 60 -11.10 1.76 -2.70
N THR A 61 -11.96 2.44 -3.45
CA THR A 61 -13.40 2.17 -3.49
C THR A 61 -13.75 1.34 -4.70
N PHE A 62 -14.56 0.31 -4.47
CA PHE A 62 -15.07 -0.61 -5.50
C PHE A 62 -16.56 -0.40 -5.76
N ASN A 63 -17.03 -0.88 -6.91
CA ASN A 63 -18.45 -0.81 -7.28
C ASN A 63 -19.33 -1.85 -6.58
N THR A 64 -18.77 -2.74 -5.75
CA THR A 64 -19.49 -3.74 -4.97
C THR A 64 -18.92 -3.86 -3.55
N PRO A 65 -19.69 -4.37 -2.58
CA PRO A 65 -19.16 -4.70 -1.27
C PRO A 65 -18.03 -5.73 -1.32
N ILE A 66 -17.04 -5.60 -0.45
CA ILE A 66 -15.80 -6.40 -0.42
C ILE A 66 -15.82 -7.37 0.76
N ASN A 67 -15.28 -8.57 0.56
CA ASN A 67 -15.06 -9.54 1.63
C ASN A 67 -13.83 -9.17 2.47
N PRO A 68 -13.96 -8.82 3.75
CA PRO A 68 -12.82 -8.43 4.60
C PRO A 68 -11.83 -9.57 4.86
N ALA A 69 -12.26 -10.83 4.74
CA ALA A 69 -11.42 -11.99 5.04
C ALA A 69 -10.26 -12.17 4.03
N ASP A 70 -10.41 -11.66 2.80
CA ASP A 70 -9.44 -11.87 1.73
C ASP A 70 -8.33 -10.81 1.71
N LEU A 71 -8.48 -9.71 2.48
CA LEU A 71 -7.60 -8.54 2.44
C LEU A 71 -6.12 -8.88 2.65
N ALA A 72 -5.82 -9.72 3.66
CA ALA A 72 -4.44 -10.07 4.01
C ALA A 72 -3.72 -10.83 2.89
N SER A 73 -4.44 -11.67 2.14
CA SER A 73 -3.88 -12.41 1.00
C SER A 73 -3.90 -11.62 -0.31
N ALA A 74 -4.75 -10.61 -0.41
CA ALA A 74 -4.99 -9.90 -1.67
C ALA A 74 -4.16 -8.63 -1.82
N ILE A 75 -3.73 -8.03 -0.71
CA ILE A 75 -3.03 -6.74 -0.69
C ILE A 75 -1.54 -6.97 -0.49
N SER A 76 -0.73 -6.28 -1.28
CA SER A 76 0.70 -6.14 -1.06
C SER A 76 1.08 -4.66 -0.99
N PHE A 77 2.10 -4.37 -0.20
CA PHE A 77 2.67 -3.04 -0.04
C PHE A 77 4.18 -3.17 -0.07
N THR A 78 4.84 -2.50 -1.02
CA THR A 78 6.27 -2.64 -1.28
C THR A 78 6.96 -1.28 -1.45
N ASP A 79 8.19 -1.16 -0.94
CA ASP A 79 9.13 -0.11 -1.36
C ASP A 79 9.72 -0.49 -2.72
N LEU A 80 9.50 0.34 -3.74
CA LEU A 80 9.98 0.03 -5.11
C LEU A 80 11.48 0.25 -5.29
N GLY A 81 12.14 0.97 -4.38
CA GLY A 81 13.59 1.17 -4.41
C GLY A 81 14.36 -0.02 -3.86
N THR A 82 13.81 -0.75 -2.88
CA THR A 82 14.46 -1.92 -2.25
C THR A 82 13.78 -3.24 -2.56
N ALA A 83 12.57 -3.22 -3.12
CA ALA A 83 11.69 -4.39 -3.28
C ALA A 83 11.29 -5.08 -1.96
N GLU A 84 11.43 -4.39 -0.83
CA GLU A 84 11.03 -4.90 0.48
C GLU A 84 9.52 -4.72 0.71
N SER A 85 8.91 -5.69 1.39
CA SER A 85 7.51 -5.58 1.82
C SER A 85 7.39 -4.67 3.04
N ILE A 86 6.40 -3.79 3.01
CA ILE A 86 6.08 -2.84 4.08
C ILE A 86 4.93 -3.42 4.92
N PRO A 87 5.08 -3.55 6.25
CA PRO A 87 3.97 -3.92 7.12
C PRO A 87 2.85 -2.87 7.09
N PHE A 88 1.59 -3.33 7.00
CA PHE A 88 0.42 -2.46 6.93
C PHE A 88 -0.78 -3.06 7.65
N ASN A 89 -1.73 -2.18 7.98
CA ASN A 89 -3.07 -2.53 8.42
C ASN A 89 -4.04 -2.30 7.27
N SER A 90 -5.06 -3.16 7.18
CA SER A 90 -6.15 -2.98 6.21
C SER A 90 -7.52 -3.25 6.83
N SER A 91 -8.53 -2.56 6.33
CA SER A 91 -9.93 -2.71 6.77
C SER A 91 -10.90 -2.35 5.63
N VAL A 92 -12.18 -2.62 5.84
CA VAL A 92 -13.26 -2.21 4.92
C VAL A 92 -14.12 -1.14 5.59
N GLU A 93 -14.20 0.03 4.97
CA GLU A 93 -15.06 1.15 5.30
C GLU A 93 -16.30 1.16 4.39
N SER A 94 -17.48 1.41 4.96
CA SER A 94 -18.76 1.50 4.21
C SER A 94 -19.10 0.29 3.33
N GLY A 95 -18.50 -0.87 3.62
CA GLY A 95 -18.71 -2.14 2.92
C GLY A 95 -17.98 -2.30 1.59
N ASN A 96 -17.59 -1.22 0.89
CA ASN A 96 -16.99 -1.29 -0.45
C ASN A 96 -15.66 -0.55 -0.60
N THR A 97 -15.17 0.10 0.46
CA THR A 97 -13.92 0.88 0.43
C THR A 97 -12.86 0.19 1.26
N VAL A 98 -11.80 -0.26 0.61
CA VAL A 98 -10.64 -0.83 1.30
C VAL A 98 -9.75 0.31 1.77
N VAL A 99 -9.45 0.34 3.06
CA VAL A 99 -8.56 1.31 3.71
C VAL A 99 -7.25 0.61 4.04
N ILE A 100 -6.13 1.21 3.66
CA ILE A 100 -4.78 0.65 3.84
C ILE A 100 -3.89 1.74 4.45
N GLN A 101 -3.15 1.39 5.50
CA GLN A 101 -2.24 2.31 6.18
C GLN A 101 -1.00 1.56 6.66
N PRO A 102 0.22 2.07 6.43
CA PRO A 102 1.43 1.41 6.93
C PRO A 102 1.42 1.38 8.47
N SER A 103 1.95 0.29 9.04
CA SER A 103 1.96 0.08 10.49
C SER A 103 2.96 0.99 11.22
N SER A 104 3.91 1.56 10.49
CA SER A 104 4.88 2.56 10.97
C SER A 104 5.04 3.68 9.93
N ASN A 105 5.72 4.76 10.30
CA ASN A 105 6.09 5.78 9.32
C ASN A 105 6.96 5.16 8.23
N LEU A 106 6.63 5.48 6.99
CA LEU A 106 7.45 5.21 5.81
C LEU A 106 8.70 6.08 5.83
N THR A 107 9.71 5.67 5.07
CA THR A 107 10.88 6.53 4.82
C THR A 107 10.53 7.62 3.81
N GLY A 108 10.98 8.85 4.06
CA GLY A 108 10.80 10.00 3.16
C GLY A 108 11.58 9.90 1.84
N PHE A 109 11.12 10.60 0.81
CA PHE A 109 11.69 10.63 -0.54
C PHE A 109 11.88 9.25 -1.19
N LYS A 110 10.96 8.32 -0.91
CA LYS A 110 10.93 6.97 -1.49
C LYS A 110 9.66 6.79 -2.32
N VAL A 111 9.68 5.79 -3.20
CA VAL A 111 8.54 5.42 -4.03
C VAL A 111 8.00 4.09 -3.54
N TYR A 112 6.69 4.04 -3.29
CA TYR A 112 6.01 2.85 -2.82
C TYR A 112 4.90 2.44 -3.77
N ASN A 113 4.58 1.16 -3.73
CA ASN A 113 3.45 0.59 -4.43
C ASN A 113 2.54 -0.18 -3.47
N VAL A 114 1.23 0.01 -3.64
CA VAL A 114 0.21 -0.84 -3.04
C VAL A 114 -0.56 -1.51 -4.17
N ALA A 115 -0.56 -2.84 -4.19
CA ALA A 115 -1.27 -3.63 -5.18
C ALA A 115 -2.38 -4.46 -4.53
N VAL A 116 -3.56 -4.47 -5.15
CA VAL A 116 -4.71 -5.29 -4.77
C VAL A 116 -4.97 -6.29 -5.90
N SER A 117 -4.65 -7.54 -5.65
CA SER A 117 -4.71 -8.63 -6.62
C SER A 117 -6.12 -9.22 -6.77
N LYS A 118 -6.27 -10.13 -7.75
CA LYS A 118 -7.52 -10.88 -8.01
C LYS A 118 -7.91 -11.89 -6.92
N ALA A 119 -7.06 -12.06 -5.90
CA ALA A 119 -7.42 -12.82 -4.71
C ALA A 119 -8.54 -12.11 -3.92
N LEU A 120 -8.66 -10.78 -4.02
CA LEU A 120 -9.76 -10.05 -3.40
C LEU A 120 -11.10 -10.45 -4.03
N LYS A 121 -12.05 -10.86 -3.19
CA LYS A 121 -13.43 -11.16 -3.61
C LYS A 121 -14.40 -10.09 -3.14
N SER A 122 -15.48 -9.93 -3.90
CA SER A 122 -16.67 -9.22 -3.38
C SER A 122 -17.32 -10.04 -2.27
N SER A 123 -18.17 -9.44 -1.45
CA SER A 123 -18.95 -10.15 -0.43
C SER A 123 -19.88 -11.23 -1.02
N THR A 124 -20.14 -11.18 -2.33
CA THR A 124 -20.94 -12.16 -3.08
C THR A 124 -20.08 -13.20 -3.82
N GLY A 125 -18.75 -13.21 -3.61
CA GLY A 125 -17.82 -14.16 -4.26
C GLY A 125 -17.36 -13.76 -5.66
N GLY A 126 -17.69 -12.54 -6.10
CA GLY A 126 -17.25 -11.96 -7.37
C GLY A 126 -15.74 -11.76 -7.45
N THR A 127 -15.19 -11.73 -8.66
CA THR A 127 -13.75 -11.58 -8.90
C THR A 127 -13.38 -10.19 -9.40
N LEU A 128 -12.24 -9.67 -8.94
CA LEU A 128 -11.71 -8.39 -9.43
C LEU A 128 -11.29 -8.49 -10.90
N GLU A 129 -11.76 -7.55 -11.74
CA GLU A 129 -11.53 -7.53 -13.19
C GLU A 129 -10.03 -7.45 -13.54
N SER A 130 -9.32 -6.53 -12.87
CA SER A 130 -7.90 -6.24 -13.05
C SER A 130 -7.27 -5.88 -11.72
N GLU A 131 -6.00 -6.24 -11.54
CA GLU A 131 -5.22 -5.80 -10.38
C GLU A 131 -5.23 -4.27 -10.30
N VAL A 132 -5.43 -3.75 -9.08
CA VAL A 132 -5.33 -2.33 -8.80
C VAL A 132 -3.94 -2.05 -8.28
N SER A 133 -3.20 -1.18 -8.94
CA SER A 133 -1.84 -0.80 -8.53
C SER A 133 -1.79 0.71 -8.28
N VAL A 134 -1.44 1.10 -7.07
CA VAL A 134 -1.34 2.50 -6.64
C VAL A 134 0.10 2.79 -6.27
N THR A 135 0.76 3.64 -7.06
CA THR A 135 2.12 4.10 -6.82
C THR A 135 2.10 5.54 -6.29
N PHE A 136 2.91 5.82 -5.27
CA PHE A 136 3.07 7.16 -4.73
C PHE A 136 4.50 7.39 -4.22
N ASN A 137 4.92 8.64 -4.14
CA ASN A 137 6.17 9.01 -3.47
C ASN A 137 5.91 9.73 -2.14
N THR A 138 6.79 9.49 -1.17
CA THR A 138 6.75 10.16 0.12
C THR A 138 7.51 11.48 0.08
N GLY A 139 7.02 12.44 0.85
CA GLY A 139 7.64 13.74 1.05
C GLY A 139 8.80 13.74 2.05
N PHE A 140 9.13 14.94 2.51
CA PHE A 140 10.14 15.18 3.53
C PHE A 140 9.71 14.63 4.90
N ASP A 141 10.67 14.06 5.62
CA ASP A 141 10.50 13.66 7.03
C ASP A 141 10.74 14.86 7.95
N ASN A 142 9.67 15.38 8.55
CA ASN A 142 9.71 16.50 9.48
C ASN A 142 10.09 16.10 10.92
N THR A 143 10.46 14.84 11.17
CA THR A 143 10.89 14.42 12.52
C THR A 143 12.33 14.86 12.79
N ASP A 144 12.60 15.22 14.05
CA ASP A 144 13.94 15.61 14.46
C ASP A 144 14.90 14.42 14.37
N LYS A 145 16.01 14.62 13.67
CA LYS A 145 17.07 13.60 13.55
C LYS A 145 17.93 13.46 14.81
N PHE A 146 17.82 14.43 15.72
CA PHE A 146 18.54 14.50 16.98
C PHE A 146 17.58 14.93 18.07
N ALA A 147 17.83 14.50 19.31
CA ALA A 147 17.06 14.99 20.45
C ALA A 147 17.15 16.52 20.52
N GLN A 148 16.02 17.17 20.75
CA GLN A 148 15.99 18.60 21.00
C GLN A 148 16.73 18.89 22.32
N ILE A 149 17.63 19.87 22.29
CA ILE A 149 18.38 20.34 23.45
C ILE A 149 17.92 21.75 23.82
N SER A 150 18.07 22.13 25.08
CA SER A 150 17.82 23.49 25.54
C SER A 150 18.88 24.48 25.03
N ASP A 151 18.60 25.78 25.07
CA ASP A 151 19.54 26.82 24.65
C ASP A 151 20.84 26.81 25.47
N GLU A 152 20.75 26.49 26.77
CA GLU A 152 21.92 26.37 27.65
C GLU A 152 22.78 25.16 27.28
N GLU A 153 22.14 24.02 26.99
CA GLU A 153 22.84 22.83 26.50
C GLU A 153 23.46 23.09 25.12
N LEU A 154 22.76 23.81 24.25
CA LEU A 154 23.28 24.22 22.96
C LEU A 154 24.52 25.12 23.12
N LEU A 155 24.46 26.12 23.99
CA LEU A 155 25.59 27.00 24.29
C LEU A 155 26.78 26.19 24.85
N THR A 156 26.52 25.28 25.77
CA THR A 156 27.52 24.36 26.31
C THR A 156 28.15 23.50 25.22
N LYS A 157 27.34 22.93 24.31
CA LYS A 157 27.85 22.11 23.19
C LYS A 157 28.69 22.92 22.21
N VAL A 158 28.28 24.15 21.90
CA VAL A 158 29.07 25.07 21.06
C VAL A 158 30.41 25.40 21.71
N GLN A 159 30.43 25.70 23.01
CA GLN A 159 31.67 25.95 23.75
C GLN A 159 32.57 24.72 23.80
N GLN A 160 32.01 23.54 24.08
CA GLN A 160 32.74 22.26 24.06
C GLN A 160 33.37 22.02 22.69
N GLN A 161 32.61 22.18 21.60
CA GLN A 161 33.11 21.96 20.24
C GLN A 161 34.19 22.98 19.86
N THR A 162 34.07 24.23 20.33
CA THR A 162 35.06 25.29 20.09
C THR A 162 36.37 25.01 20.81
N LEU A 163 36.31 24.52 22.06
CA LEU A 163 37.50 24.23 22.85
C LEU A 163 38.09 22.84 22.58
N LYS A 164 37.32 21.95 21.92
CA LYS A 164 37.66 20.53 21.69
C LYS A 164 39.07 20.34 21.16
N TYR A 165 39.50 21.18 20.21
CA TYR A 165 40.86 21.09 19.66
C TYR A 165 41.94 21.26 20.74
N PHE A 166 41.84 22.32 21.54
CA PHE A 166 42.83 22.62 22.57
C PHE A 166 42.79 21.62 23.72
N TYR A 167 41.61 21.12 24.04
CA TYR A 167 41.42 20.11 25.08
C TYR A 167 41.97 18.74 24.65
N ASP A 168 41.60 18.25 23.47
CA ASP A 168 41.99 16.91 22.99
C ASP A 168 43.45 16.86 22.51
N PHE A 169 43.97 17.94 21.94
CA PHE A 169 45.34 18.00 21.40
C PHE A 169 46.31 18.84 22.26
N GLY A 170 45.89 19.19 23.48
CA GLY A 170 46.75 19.85 24.45
C GLY A 170 48.01 19.03 24.75
N HIS A 171 49.15 19.69 24.89
CA HIS A 171 50.40 19.01 25.28
C HIS A 171 50.26 18.39 26.69
N PRO A 172 50.63 17.11 26.94
CA PRO A 172 50.28 16.36 28.15
C PRO A 172 50.83 16.96 29.45
N VAL A 173 51.91 17.75 29.38
CA VAL A 173 52.51 18.40 30.56
C VAL A 173 52.03 19.83 30.73
N SER A 174 51.88 20.60 29.65
CA SER A 174 51.65 22.05 29.71
C SER A 174 50.24 22.49 29.34
N GLY A 175 49.42 21.61 28.74
CA GLY A 175 48.11 21.95 28.21
C GLY A 175 48.12 22.93 27.03
N MET A 176 49.30 23.34 26.57
CA MET A 176 49.46 24.30 25.47
C MET A 176 49.14 23.65 24.12
N ALA A 177 48.64 24.47 23.19
CA ALA A 177 48.42 24.05 21.81
C ALA A 177 49.72 23.54 21.18
N ARG A 178 49.65 22.37 20.55
CA ARG A 178 50.75 21.86 19.73
C ARG A 178 50.75 22.58 18.37
N GLU A 179 51.93 22.71 17.77
CA GLU A 179 52.12 23.24 16.42
C GLU A 179 51.35 22.44 15.35
N ARG A 180 51.19 21.11 15.55
CA ARG A 180 50.44 20.19 14.69
C ARG A 180 49.80 19.10 15.54
N ASN A 181 48.71 18.51 15.04
CA ASN A 181 47.89 17.53 15.78
C ASN A 181 48.59 16.19 16.03
N THR A 182 49.75 15.96 15.41
CA THR A 182 50.52 14.70 15.45
C THR A 182 52.01 14.89 15.69
N SER A 183 52.50 16.11 15.93
CA SER A 183 53.94 16.32 16.15
C SER A 183 54.36 15.92 17.57
N GLY A 184 55.56 15.36 17.67
CA GLY A 184 56.24 15.08 18.94
C GLY A 184 56.85 16.34 19.58
N ASN A 185 57.57 16.17 20.69
CA ASN A 185 58.26 17.28 21.38
C ASN A 185 59.61 17.62 20.74
N LEU A 186 59.63 17.86 19.44
CA LEU A 186 60.86 18.22 18.74
C LEU A 186 60.72 19.65 18.23
N VAL A 187 61.46 20.56 18.86
CA VAL A 187 61.77 21.87 18.27
C VAL A 187 62.88 21.62 17.26
N THR A 188 62.62 21.86 15.97
CA THR A 188 63.68 21.99 14.95
C THR A 188 64.17 23.41 14.88
#